data_AF-A0A8H7F0W2-F1
#
_entry.id   AF-A0A8H7F0W2-F1
#
_cell.length_a   1.000
_cell.length_b   1.000
_cell.length_c   1.000
_cell.angle_alpha   90.00
_cell.angle_beta   90.00
_cell.angle_gamma   90.00
#
_symmetry.space_group_name_H-M   'P 1'
#
loop_
_entity.id
_entity.type
_entity.pdbx_description
1 polymer ?
#
loop_
_entity_poly.entity_id
_entity_poly.type
_entity_poly.pdbx_seq_one_letter_code
_entity_poly.pdbx_strand_id
1 'polypeptide(L)'
;MAKDDRSDSDFVSLVAKISQELANHYNLDDKVLAEFLIDLHESTDDLPAFKEELHKLEAGFPDSFVENLDRLIHSMHPKYKERRQQFEANNKAESDEVELEEAE
;
A
#
# COMPACT_ATOMS: atom_id res chain seq x y z
N MET A 1 -25.11 4.56 5.69
CA MET A 1 -24.02 3.59 5.54
C MET A 1 -23.58 3.57 4.07
N ALA A 2 -22.40 4.10 3.75
CA ALA A 2 -21.83 4.07 2.39
C ALA A 2 -20.29 4.16 2.49
N LYS A 3 -19.69 3.37 3.38
CA LYS A 3 -18.24 3.40 3.67
C LYS A 3 -17.48 2.15 3.22
N ASP A 4 -18.15 1.10 2.77
CA ASP A 4 -17.48 -0.20 2.55
C ASP A 4 -17.20 -0.52 1.06
N ASP A 5 -17.95 0.06 0.11
CA ASP A 5 -17.89 -0.35 -1.31
C ASP A 5 -16.61 0.08 -2.06
N ARG A 6 -15.95 1.16 -1.61
CA ARG A 6 -14.69 1.61 -2.24
C ARG A 6 -13.48 0.83 -1.75
N SER A 7 -13.49 0.39 -0.50
CA SER A 7 -12.38 -0.34 0.13
C SER A 7 -12.19 -1.70 -0.54
N ASP A 8 -13.28 -2.39 -0.85
CA ASP A 8 -13.26 -3.66 -1.59
C ASP A 8 -12.70 -3.49 -3.00
N SER A 9 -13.09 -2.44 -3.74
CA SER A 9 -12.61 -2.22 -5.10
C SER A 9 -11.10 -1.93 -5.16
N ASP A 10 -10.59 -1.11 -4.24
CA ASP A 10 -9.16 -0.74 -4.19
C ASP A 10 -8.29 -1.96 -3.79
N PHE A 11 -8.74 -2.73 -2.79
CA PHE A 11 -8.06 -3.95 -2.36
C PHE A 11 -8.04 -5.01 -3.47
N VAL A 12 -9.17 -5.28 -4.11
CA VAL A 12 -9.25 -6.23 -5.24
C VAL A 12 -8.33 -5.79 -6.39
N SER A 13 -8.21 -4.49 -6.65
CA SER A 13 -7.30 -3.95 -7.67
C SER A 13 -5.82 -4.14 -7.30
N LEU A 14 -5.47 -3.99 -6.01
CA LEU A 14 -4.12 -4.26 -5.51
C LEU A 14 -3.78 -5.76 -5.62
N VAL A 15 -4.68 -6.64 -5.19
CA VAL A 15 -4.51 -8.09 -5.30
C VAL A 15 -4.26 -8.48 -6.76
N ALA A 16 -5.13 -8.03 -7.68
CA ALA A 16 -4.97 -8.31 -9.11
C ALA A 16 -3.65 -7.79 -9.67
N LYS A 17 -3.17 -6.61 -9.21
CA LYS A 17 -1.91 -6.05 -9.65
C LYS A 17 -0.71 -6.88 -9.16
N ILE A 18 -0.72 -7.32 -7.91
CA ILE A 18 0.34 -8.19 -7.37
C ILE A 18 0.33 -9.56 -8.04
N SER A 19 -0.85 -10.17 -8.28
CA SER A 19 -0.94 -11.42 -9.04
C SER A 19 -0.34 -11.28 -10.44
N GLN A 20 -0.53 -10.14 -11.12
CA GLN A 20 0.12 -9.87 -12.40
C GLN A 20 1.65 -9.75 -12.30
N GLU A 21 2.18 -9.09 -11.26
CA GLU A 21 3.62 -9.02 -11.05
C GLU A 21 4.22 -10.42 -10.80
N LEU A 22 3.54 -11.26 -10.01
CA LEU A 22 3.92 -12.66 -9.79
C LEU A 22 3.88 -13.47 -11.11
N ALA A 23 2.84 -13.29 -11.92
CA ALA A 23 2.72 -13.94 -13.22
C ALA A 23 3.84 -13.51 -14.19
N ASN A 24 4.22 -12.23 -14.18
CA ASN A 24 5.25 -11.70 -15.07
C ASN A 24 6.66 -12.15 -14.69
N HIS A 25 6.96 -12.27 -13.40
CA HIS A 25 8.29 -12.60 -12.90
C HIS A 25 8.52 -14.09 -12.64
N TYR A 26 7.45 -14.83 -12.30
CA TYR A 26 7.53 -16.23 -11.87
C TYR A 26 6.56 -17.15 -12.60
N ASN A 27 5.76 -16.64 -13.54
CA ASN A 27 4.67 -17.39 -14.17
C ASN A 27 3.68 -17.97 -13.16
N LEU A 28 3.51 -17.29 -12.01
CA LEU A 28 2.57 -17.65 -10.96
C LEU A 28 1.41 -16.66 -10.93
N ASP A 29 0.28 -17.03 -11.54
CA ASP A 29 -0.98 -16.31 -11.40
C ASP A 29 -1.75 -16.87 -10.20
N ASP A 30 -1.30 -16.50 -9.00
CA ASP A 30 -1.85 -16.98 -7.73
C ASP A 30 -2.41 -15.82 -6.91
N LYS A 31 -3.74 -15.81 -6.79
CA LYS A 31 -4.47 -14.81 -6.01
C LYS A 31 -4.24 -14.98 -4.50
N VAL A 32 -4.18 -16.22 -4.01
CA VAL A 32 -4.01 -16.51 -2.58
C VAL A 32 -2.62 -16.09 -2.12
N LEU A 33 -1.61 -16.33 -2.95
CA LEU A 33 -0.25 -15.85 -2.69
C LEU A 33 -0.19 -14.32 -2.69
N ALA A 34 -0.87 -13.65 -3.63
CA ALA A 34 -0.93 -12.19 -3.65
C ALA A 34 -1.59 -11.60 -2.40
N GLU A 35 -2.73 -12.16 -1.96
CA GLU A 35 -3.39 -11.77 -0.71
C GLU A 35 -2.46 -11.99 0.50
N PHE A 36 -1.81 -13.16 0.59
CA PHE A 36 -0.85 -13.46 1.66
C PHE A 36 0.31 -12.46 1.72
N LEU A 37 0.86 -12.05 0.57
CA LEU A 37 1.96 -11.09 0.53
C LEU A 37 1.53 -9.69 0.99
N ILE A 38 0.28 -9.29 0.69
CA ILE A 38 -0.28 -8.02 1.19
C ILE A 38 -0.44 -8.10 2.70
N ASP A 39 -1.05 -9.17 3.22
CA ASP A 39 -1.26 -9.37 4.66
C ASP A 39 0.07 -9.43 5.43
N LEU A 40 1.08 -10.09 4.85
CA LEU A 40 2.42 -10.14 5.42
C LEU A 40 3.03 -8.74 5.50
N HIS A 41 2.93 -7.95 4.44
CA HIS A 41 3.39 -6.55 4.45
C HIS A 41 2.68 -5.72 5.53
N GLU A 42 1.37 -5.87 5.67
CA GLU A 42 0.60 -5.16 6.71
C GLU A 42 1.03 -5.51 8.14
N SER A 43 1.59 -6.70 8.35
CA SER A 43 2.12 -7.15 9.63
C SER A 43 3.52 -6.62 9.94
N THR A 44 4.14 -5.92 8.98
CA THR A 44 5.48 -5.33 9.10
C THR A 44 5.45 -3.81 9.13
N ASP A 45 6.36 -3.20 9.87
CA ASP A 45 6.40 -1.75 10.05
C ASP A 45 7.13 -1.01 8.91
N ASP A 46 8.10 -1.66 8.27
CA ASP A 46 8.94 -1.10 7.23
C ASP A 46 9.45 -2.14 6.22
N LEU A 47 10.00 -1.66 5.10
CA LEU A 47 10.55 -2.50 4.04
C LEU A 47 11.64 -3.48 4.53
N PRO A 48 12.60 -3.09 5.40
CA PRO A 48 13.52 -4.03 6.01
C PRO A 48 12.85 -5.20 6.73
N ALA A 49 11.84 -4.93 7.57
CA ALA A 49 11.07 -5.95 8.26
C ALA A 49 10.33 -6.86 7.27
N PHE A 50 9.73 -6.30 6.21
CA PHE A 50 9.07 -7.07 5.16
C PHE A 50 10.04 -8.02 4.44
N LYS A 51 11.24 -7.54 4.09
CA LYS A 51 12.30 -8.38 3.50
C LYS A 51 12.72 -9.49 4.45
N GLU A 52 12.88 -9.20 5.75
CA GLU A 52 13.27 -10.19 6.75
C GLU A 52 12.24 -11.32 6.87
N GLU A 53 10.95 -11.00 6.93
CA GLU A 53 9.88 -12.01 6.98
C GLU A 53 9.85 -12.89 5.73
N LEU A 54 10.02 -12.30 4.54
CA LEU A 54 10.12 -13.09 3.29
C LEU A 54 11.37 -13.99 3.27
N HIS A 55 12.48 -13.54 3.84
CA HIS A 55 13.68 -14.35 4.01
C HIS A 55 13.46 -15.53 4.97
N LYS A 56 12.74 -15.32 6.09
CA LYS A 56 12.40 -16.40 7.05
C LYS A 56 11.52 -17.47 6.42
N LEU A 57 10.64 -17.08 5.52
CA LEU A 57 9.77 -17.98 4.77
C LEU A 57 10.48 -18.67 3.59
N GLU A 58 11.78 -18.38 3.39
CA GLU A 58 12.58 -18.87 2.27
C GLU A 58 11.91 -18.60 0.91
N ALA A 59 11.19 -17.46 0.80
CA ALA A 59 10.38 -17.14 -0.36
C ALA A 59 11.20 -16.93 -1.66
N GLY A 60 12.50 -16.69 -1.53
CA GLY A 60 13.43 -16.64 -2.68
C GLY A 60 13.24 -15.43 -3.61
N PHE A 61 12.46 -14.43 -3.20
CA PHE A 61 12.27 -13.21 -3.97
C PHE A 61 13.51 -12.31 -3.90
N PRO A 62 13.98 -11.73 -5.02
CA PRO A 62 15.04 -10.75 -5.02
C PRO A 62 14.54 -9.43 -4.43
N ASP A 63 15.42 -8.70 -3.74
CA ASP A 63 15.15 -7.40 -3.11
C ASP A 63 14.42 -6.41 -4.03
N SER A 64 14.79 -6.35 -5.31
CA SER A 64 14.18 -5.43 -6.27
C SER A 64 12.70 -5.74 -6.54
N PHE A 65 12.32 -7.02 -6.48
CA PHE A 65 10.93 -7.45 -6.59
C PHE A 65 10.15 -7.11 -5.32
N VAL A 66 10.76 -7.37 -4.15
CA VAL A 66 10.15 -7.03 -2.84
C VAL A 66 9.93 -5.53 -2.70
N GLU A 67 10.90 -4.71 -3.10
CA GLU A 67 10.77 -3.25 -3.18
C GLU A 67 9.66 -2.81 -4.13
N ASN A 68 9.43 -3.53 -5.22
CA ASN A 68 8.33 -3.25 -6.12
C ASN A 68 6.98 -3.55 -5.47
N LEU A 69 6.85 -4.68 -4.78
CA LEU A 69 5.64 -5.04 -4.04
C LEU A 69 5.33 -4.01 -2.95
N ASP A 70 6.32 -3.62 -2.14
CA ASP A 70 6.17 -2.59 -1.10
C ASP A 70 5.61 -1.29 -1.68
N ARG A 71 6.15 -0.81 -2.80
CA ARG A 71 5.64 0.40 -3.47
C ARG A 71 4.20 0.26 -3.94
N LEU A 72 3.83 -0.88 -4.51
CA LEU A 72 2.45 -1.15 -4.96
C LEU A 72 1.50 -1.15 -3.77
N ILE A 73 1.86 -1.83 -2.69
CA ILE A 73 1.05 -1.91 -1.47
C ILE A 73 0.91 -0.51 -0.85
N HIS A 74 2.01 0.23 -0.65
CA HIS A 74 1.95 1.59 -0.11
C HIS A 74 1.13 2.58 -0.97
N SER A 75 1.10 2.41 -2.29
CA SER A 75 0.41 3.33 -3.20
C SER A 75 -1.07 3.00 -3.40
N MET A 76 -1.45 1.72 -3.32
CA MET A 76 -2.80 1.28 -3.67
C MET A 76 -3.62 0.79 -2.47
N HIS A 77 -2.97 0.41 -1.36
CA HIS A 77 -3.69 -0.14 -0.21
C HIS A 77 -4.58 0.93 0.45
N PRO A 78 -5.86 0.63 0.75
CA PRO A 78 -6.81 1.60 1.28
C PRO A 78 -6.31 2.28 2.57
N LYS A 79 -5.67 1.53 3.47
CA LYS A 79 -5.10 2.07 4.73
C LYS A 79 -4.08 3.20 4.51
N TYR A 80 -3.24 3.10 3.47
CA TYR A 80 -2.20 4.11 3.22
C TYR A 80 -2.73 5.30 2.40
N LYS A 81 -3.70 5.06 1.52
CA LYS A 81 -4.41 6.12 0.79
C LYS A 81 -5.21 7.04 1.71
N GLU A 82 -5.96 6.49 2.66
CA GLU A 82 -6.72 7.28 3.63
C GLU A 82 -5.79 8.16 4.48
N ARG A 83 -4.66 7.61 4.93
CA ARG A 83 -3.64 8.37 5.68
C ARG A 83 -3.10 9.56 4.87
N ARG A 84 -2.83 9.38 3.57
CA ARG A 84 -2.35 10.47 2.69
C ARG A 84 -3.40 11.57 2.53
N GLN A 85 -4.66 11.20 2.27
CA GLN A 85 -5.76 12.16 2.13
C GLN A 85 -5.98 12.98 3.41
N GLN A 86 -5.80 12.35 4.57
CA GLN A 86 -5.92 13.00 5.87
C GLN A 86 -4.78 13.99 6.13
N PHE A 87 -3.54 13.65 5.77
CA PHE A 87 -2.38 14.56 5.85
C PHE A 87 -2.53 15.78 4.92
N GLU A 88 -3.03 15.59 3.70
CA GLU A 88 -3.25 16.65 2.73
C GLU A 88 -4.41 17.58 3.14
N ALA A 89 -5.49 17.03 3.71
CA ALA A 89 -6.60 17.82 4.23
C ALA A 89 -6.16 18.70 5.42
N ASN A 90 -5.29 18.19 6.30
CA ASN A 90 -4.82 18.93 7.47
C ASN A 90 -3.85 20.07 7.09
N ASN A 91 -2.98 19.86 6.10
CA ASN A 91 -2.07 20.92 5.63
C ASN A 91 -2.79 22.05 4.89
N LYS A 92 -3.90 21.77 4.22
CA LYS A 92 -4.67 22.79 3.51
C LYS A 92 -5.45 23.71 4.45
N ALA A 93 -5.87 23.22 5.62
CA ALA A 93 -6.58 24.02 6.62
C ALA A 93 -5.67 25.05 7.30
N GLU A 94 -4.37 24.74 7.46
CA GLU A 94 -3.39 25.62 8.11
C GLU A 94 -2.92 26.78 7.21
N SER A 95 -3.02 26.62 5.87
CA SER A 95 -2.68 27.69 4.91
C SER A 95 -3.77 28.74 4.70
N ASP A 96 -5.05 28.42 4.95
CA ASP A 96 -6.17 29.35 4.73
C ASP A 96 -6.41 30.28 5.97
N GLU A 97 -5.90 29.94 7.16
CA GLU A 97 -6.04 30.77 8.37
C GLU A 97 -5.03 31.94 8.44
N VAL A 98 -3.87 31.83 7.80
CA VAL A 98 -2.80 32.85 7.89
C VAL A 98 -3.07 34.07 7.01
N GLU A 99 -3.98 33.98 6.03
CA GLU A 99 -4.28 35.07 5.08
C GLU A 99 -5.35 36.06 5.60
N LEU A 100 -5.95 35.80 6.76
CA LEU A 100 -7.00 36.65 7.36
C LEU A 100 -6.51 37.56 8.50
N GLU A 101 -5.26 37.43 8.96
CA GLU A 101 -4.70 38.26 10.06
C GLU A 101 -3.86 39.46 9.59
N GLU A 102 -3.54 39.61 8.30
CA GLU A 102 -2.74 40.75 7.79
C GLU A 102 -3.57 41.94 7.25
N ALA A 103 -4.88 41.98 7.49
CA ALA A 103 -5.78 43.04 7.02
C ALA A 103 -6.49 43.78 8.16
N GLU A 104 -5.73 44.44 9.06
CA GLU A 104 -6.22 45.56 9.89
C GLU A 104 -5.20 46.72 9.93
#